data_AF-A0A9E3SVW0-F1
#
_entry.id   AF-A0A9E3SVW0-F1
#
_cell.length_a   1.000
_cell.length_b   1.000
_cell.length_c   1.000
_cell.angle_alpha   90.00
_cell.angle_beta   90.00
_cell.angle_gamma   90.00
#
_symmetry.space_group_name_H-M   'P 1'
#
loop_
_entity.id
_entity.type
_entity.pdbx_description
1 polymer ?
#
loop_
_entity_poly.entity_id
_entity_poly.type
_entity_poly.pdbx_seq_one_letter_code
_entity_poly.pdbx_strand_id
1 'polypeptide(L)'
;FWWSFMRISGLIIVPLVFGHLAMMHILQGVFDITAQGQSIVGTGGIVNQTGTSVEFVANRWNLLVGGVAIWRLYDFALLALVVTHGFNGLRYVLTDYTMSSPVLRRTSIYLCLIAGVVLLVLGTGALLGTIDQTAIEMAREAAASLHP
;
A
#
# COMPACT_ATOMS: atom_id res chain seq x y z
N PHE A 1 -21.44 -15.92 1.51
CA PHE A 1 -20.59 -14.75 1.84
C PHE A 1 -19.32 -14.69 0.99
N TRP A 2 -18.32 -15.56 1.20
CA TRP A 2 -17.00 -15.47 0.54
C TRP A 2 -17.01 -15.38 -0.99
N TRP A 3 -17.90 -16.11 -1.65
CA TRP A 3 -18.04 -16.05 -3.12
C TRP A 3 -18.46 -14.65 -3.61
N SER A 4 -19.43 -14.03 -2.93
CA SER A 4 -19.90 -12.68 -3.27
C SER A 4 -18.81 -11.65 -2.98
N PHE A 5 -18.13 -11.78 -1.83
CA PHE A 5 -16.98 -10.96 -1.50
C PHE A 5 -15.91 -11.01 -2.60
N MET A 6 -15.48 -12.20 -3.04
CA MET A 6 -14.43 -12.32 -4.07
C MET A 6 -14.80 -11.62 -5.39
N ARG A 7 -16.06 -11.68 -5.81
CA ARG A 7 -16.50 -11.01 -7.04
C ARG A 7 -16.53 -9.49 -6.91
N ILE A 8 -17.17 -9.00 -5.85
CA ILE A 8 -17.34 -7.57 -5.64
C ILE A 8 -15.98 -6.92 -5.36
N SER A 9 -15.18 -7.51 -4.48
CA SER A 9 -13.82 -7.02 -4.22
C SER A 9 -12.95 -7.07 -5.47
N GLY A 10 -13.02 -8.13 -6.29
CA GLY A 10 -12.28 -8.19 -7.55
C GLY A 10 -12.63 -7.03 -8.49
N LEU A 11 -13.91 -6.71 -8.66
CA LEU A 11 -14.36 -5.59 -9.49
C LEU A 11 -13.85 -4.23 -8.96
N ILE A 12 -13.84 -4.04 -7.64
CA ILE A 12 -13.37 -2.80 -7.00
C ILE A 12 -11.84 -2.70 -7.03
N ILE A 13 -11.13 -3.82 -6.86
CA ILE A 13 -9.67 -3.87 -6.83
C ILE A 13 -9.08 -3.48 -8.18
N VAL A 14 -9.70 -3.82 -9.31
CA VAL A 14 -9.19 -3.50 -10.65
C VAL A 14 -8.89 -1.99 -10.80
N PRO A 15 -9.86 -1.06 -10.66
CA PRO A 15 -9.56 0.36 -10.78
C PRO A 15 -8.65 0.88 -9.65
N LEU A 16 -8.69 0.30 -8.44
CA LEU A 16 -7.78 0.70 -7.36
C LEU A 16 -6.33 0.33 -7.65
N VAL A 17 -6.05 -0.90 -8.07
CA VAL A 17 -4.68 -1.33 -8.37
C VAL A 17 -4.16 -0.63 -9.61
N PHE A 18 -4.95 -0.54 -10.69
CA PHE A 18 -4.49 0.17 -11.88
C PHE A 18 -4.32 1.68 -11.65
N GLY A 19 -5.17 2.30 -10.84
CA GLY A 19 -4.98 3.69 -10.43
C GLY A 19 -3.67 3.87 -9.65
N HIS A 20 -3.39 2.99 -8.69
CA HIS A 20 -2.15 3.00 -7.93
C HIS A 20 -0.92 2.84 -8.83
N LEU A 21 -0.93 1.82 -9.69
CA LEU A 21 0.16 1.57 -10.65
C LEU A 21 0.34 2.73 -11.64
N ALA A 22 -0.75 3.30 -12.15
CA ALA A 22 -0.69 4.44 -13.04
C ALA A 22 -0.04 5.64 -12.35
N MET A 23 -0.43 5.96 -11.11
CA MET A 23 0.18 7.06 -10.37
C MET A 23 1.67 6.83 -10.07
N MET A 24 2.06 5.60 -9.69
CA MET A 24 3.43 5.31 -9.22
C MET A 24 4.42 4.93 -10.33
N HIS A 25 3.95 4.57 -11.52
CA HIS A 25 4.82 4.09 -12.59
C HIS A 25 4.60 4.73 -13.96
N ILE A 26 3.42 5.32 -14.22
CA ILE A 26 3.11 5.91 -15.53
C ILE A 26 3.12 7.44 -15.45
N LEU A 27 2.45 8.00 -14.44
CA LEU A 27 2.31 9.45 -14.26
C LEU A 27 3.50 10.05 -13.49
N GLN A 28 4.06 9.30 -12.54
CA GLN A 28 5.25 9.67 -11.77
C GLN A 28 6.31 8.60 -12.03
N GLY A 29 7.47 8.98 -12.58
CA GLY A 29 8.58 8.06 -12.75
C GLY A 29 9.21 7.69 -11.40
N VAL A 30 9.85 6.52 -11.32
CA VAL A 30 10.59 6.08 -10.12
C VAL A 30 11.77 7.01 -9.77
N PHE A 31 12.28 7.76 -10.74
CA PHE A 31 13.32 8.75 -10.49
C PHE A 31 12.73 10.07 -9.98
N ASP A 32 11.50 10.40 -10.35
CA ASP A 32 10.84 11.65 -9.97
C ASP A 32 10.42 11.66 -8.50
N ILE A 33 10.18 10.48 -7.91
CA ILE A 33 9.88 10.36 -6.47
C ILE A 33 11.08 10.68 -5.58
N THR A 34 12.30 10.65 -6.13
CA THR A 34 13.56 10.99 -5.45
C THR A 34 14.24 12.19 -6.09
N ALA A 35 13.50 13.00 -6.85
CA ALA A 35 14.02 14.21 -7.49
C ALA A 35 13.48 15.45 -6.79
N GLN A 36 14.37 16.40 -6.51
CA GLN A 36 14.02 17.66 -5.90
C GLN A 36 13.23 18.55 -6.87
N GLY A 37 12.19 19.21 -6.37
CA GLY A 37 11.37 20.16 -7.12
C GLY A 37 10.30 19.54 -8.02
N GLN A 38 10.21 18.20 -8.09
CA GLN A 38 9.17 17.53 -8.86
C GLN A 38 7.81 17.64 -8.19
N SER A 39 6.77 17.91 -8.99
CA SER A 39 5.39 17.89 -8.50
C SER A 39 4.96 16.47 -8.13
N ILE A 40 4.16 16.36 -7.08
CA ILE A 40 3.65 15.08 -6.58
C ILE A 40 2.27 14.84 -7.18
N VAL A 41 2.14 13.80 -8.00
CA VAL A 41 0.87 13.40 -8.61
C VAL A 41 -0.23 13.28 -7.56
N GLY A 42 -1.37 13.94 -7.83
CA GLY A 42 -2.55 13.87 -6.98
C GLY A 42 -2.59 14.85 -5.79
N THR A 43 -1.63 15.77 -5.68
CA THR A 43 -1.54 16.72 -4.54
C THR A 43 -1.89 18.17 -4.86
N GLY A 44 -2.34 18.46 -6.08
CA GLY A 44 -2.70 19.83 -6.48
C GLY A 44 -1.49 20.78 -6.61
N GLY A 45 -0.28 20.23 -6.81
CA GLY A 45 0.94 21.02 -7.08
C GLY A 45 1.95 21.08 -5.95
N ILE A 46 1.80 20.28 -4.88
CA ILE A 46 2.85 20.12 -3.87
C ILE A 46 4.10 19.52 -4.55
N VAL A 47 5.26 20.06 -4.22
CA VAL A 47 6.56 19.62 -4.76
C VAL A 47 7.38 18.88 -3.70
N ASN A 48 8.19 17.92 -4.14
CA ASN A 48 9.16 17.24 -3.27
C ASN A 48 10.37 18.16 -3.01
N GLN A 49 10.46 18.75 -1.82
CA GLN A 49 11.46 19.78 -1.52
C GLN A 49 12.84 19.21 -1.17
N THR A 50 12.88 18.05 -0.53
CA THR A 50 14.09 17.36 -0.10
C THR A 50 14.65 16.45 -1.18
N GLY A 51 13.84 16.08 -2.18
CA GLY A 51 14.21 15.07 -3.16
C GLY A 51 14.23 13.65 -2.58
N THR A 52 13.53 13.42 -1.46
CA THR A 52 13.47 12.09 -0.83
C THR A 52 12.12 11.43 -1.11
N SER A 53 12.11 10.10 -1.24
CA SER A 53 10.87 9.34 -1.37
C SER A 53 10.02 9.39 -0.10
N VAL A 54 10.65 9.61 1.06
CA VAL A 54 9.98 9.73 2.36
C VAL A 54 9.08 10.97 2.38
N GLU A 55 9.59 12.13 1.95
CA GLU A 55 8.77 13.35 1.83
C GLU A 55 7.67 13.18 0.78
N PHE A 56 7.95 12.54 -0.36
CA PHE A 56 6.95 12.27 -1.38
C PHE A 56 5.74 11.51 -0.80
N VAL A 57 5.98 10.44 -0.04
CA VAL A 57 4.92 9.66 0.61
C VAL A 57 4.22 10.50 1.69
N ALA A 58 4.98 11.25 2.50
CA ALA A 58 4.43 12.09 3.56
C ALA A 58 3.46 13.14 3.00
N ASN A 59 3.85 13.82 1.93
CA ASN A 59 3.02 14.83 1.28
C ASN A 59 1.72 14.25 0.71
N ARG A 60 1.74 13.03 0.14
CA ARG A 60 0.52 12.35 -0.29
C ARG A 60 -0.37 11.96 0.89
N TRP A 61 0.20 11.33 1.92
CA TRP A 61 -0.57 10.82 3.04
C TRP A 61 -1.14 11.92 3.94
N ASN A 62 -0.44 13.04 4.09
CA ASN A 62 -0.89 14.17 4.91
C ASN A 62 -1.79 15.14 4.14
N LEU A 63 -2.00 14.97 2.83
CA LEU A 63 -2.92 15.80 2.06
C LEU A 63 -4.36 15.62 2.53
N LEU A 64 -4.98 16.72 2.96
CA LEU A 64 -6.39 16.79 3.29
C LEU A 64 -7.15 17.59 2.22
N VAL A 65 -8.13 16.96 1.58
CA VAL A 65 -9.04 17.61 0.63
C VAL A 65 -10.40 17.70 1.30
N GLY A 66 -10.85 18.92 1.62
CA GLY A 66 -12.11 19.12 2.34
C GLY A 66 -12.15 18.46 3.73
N GLY A 67 -10.98 18.34 4.39
CA GLY A 67 -10.85 17.68 5.70
C GLY A 67 -10.68 16.15 5.64
N VAL A 68 -10.65 15.55 4.44
CA VAL A 68 -10.50 14.10 4.26
C VAL A 68 -9.13 13.75 3.70
N ALA A 69 -8.44 12.80 4.33
CA ALA A 69 -7.17 12.25 3.88
C ALA A 69 -7.37 11.26 2.72
N ILE A 70 -7.62 11.79 1.52
CA ILE A 70 -8.10 11.01 0.37
C ILE A 70 -7.13 9.89 -0.02
N TRP A 71 -5.83 10.15 0.01
CA TRP A 71 -4.81 9.16 -0.36
C TRP A 71 -4.64 8.07 0.70
N ARG A 72 -4.75 8.41 1.98
CA ARG A 72 -4.74 7.41 3.07
C ARG A 72 -5.96 6.50 3.00
N LEU A 73 -7.14 7.06 2.71
CA LEU A 73 -8.35 6.26 2.53
C LEU A 73 -8.24 5.33 1.31
N TYR A 74 -7.70 5.85 0.20
CA TYR A 74 -7.45 5.07 -1.01
C TYR A 74 -6.48 3.90 -0.73
N ASP A 75 -5.32 4.17 -0.13
CA ASP A 75 -4.31 3.16 0.17
C ASP A 75 -4.82 2.15 1.23
N PHE A 76 -5.62 2.60 2.21
CA PHE A 76 -6.30 1.71 3.16
C PHE A 76 -7.31 0.78 2.49
N ALA A 77 -8.14 1.30 1.59
CA ALA A 77 -9.11 0.50 0.84
C ALA A 77 -8.39 -0.54 -0.04
N LEU A 78 -7.31 -0.14 -0.70
CA LEU A 78 -6.47 -1.03 -1.50
C LEU A 78 -5.84 -2.12 -0.62
N LEU A 79 -5.23 -1.76 0.51
CA LEU A 79 -4.67 -2.72 1.48
C LEU A 79 -5.73 -3.73 1.95
N ALA A 80 -6.87 -3.24 2.44
CA ALA A 80 -7.92 -4.08 3.01
C ALA A 80 -8.49 -5.07 1.98
N LEU A 81 -8.80 -4.57 0.78
CA LEU A 81 -9.40 -5.37 -0.27
C LEU A 81 -8.40 -6.36 -0.88
N VAL A 82 -7.19 -5.90 -1.24
CA VAL A 82 -6.19 -6.75 -1.91
C VAL A 82 -5.69 -7.84 -0.98
N VAL A 83 -5.39 -7.55 0.29
CA VAL A 83 -4.93 -8.56 1.23
C VAL A 83 -6.05 -9.58 1.49
N THR A 84 -7.27 -9.13 1.80
CA THR A 84 -8.36 -10.07 2.08
C THR A 84 -8.73 -10.90 0.86
N HIS A 85 -8.81 -10.30 -0.34
CA HIS A 85 -9.09 -11.00 -1.59
C HIS A 85 -7.98 -11.99 -1.94
N GLY A 86 -6.72 -11.53 -1.92
CA GLY A 86 -5.55 -12.34 -2.26
C GLY A 86 -5.40 -13.54 -1.34
N PHE A 87 -5.47 -13.36 -0.02
CA PHE A 87 -5.32 -14.45 0.94
C PHE A 87 -6.52 -15.40 0.96
N ASN A 88 -7.75 -14.92 0.70
CA ASN A 88 -8.89 -15.81 0.54
C ASN A 88 -8.80 -16.64 -0.76
N GLY A 89 -8.30 -16.05 -1.84
CA GLY A 89 -7.98 -16.76 -3.09
C GLY A 89 -6.88 -17.80 -2.91
N LEU A 90 -5.74 -17.39 -2.31
CA LEU A 90 -4.63 -18.28 -1.98
C LEU A 90 -5.07 -19.45 -1.10
N ARG A 91 -5.95 -19.21 -0.12
CA ARG A 91 -6.52 -20.28 0.72
C ARG A 91 -7.19 -21.34 -0.14
N TYR A 92 -8.03 -20.94 -1.12
CA TYR A 92 -8.70 -21.92 -2.00
C TYR A 92 -7.68 -22.75 -2.76
N VAL A 93 -6.72 -22.10 -3.43
CA VAL A 93 -5.65 -22.77 -4.19
C VAL A 93 -4.89 -23.76 -3.30
N LEU A 94 -4.41 -23.34 -2.13
CA LEU A 94 -3.65 -24.22 -1.23
C LEU A 94 -4.49 -25.39 -0.70
N THR A 95 -5.77 -25.17 -0.40
CA THR A 95 -6.63 -26.24 0.10
C THR A 95 -6.95 -27.29 -0.96
N ASP A 96 -6.90 -26.94 -2.25
CA ASP A 96 -7.05 -27.89 -3.35
C ASP A 96 -5.85 -28.82 -3.43
N TYR A 97 -4.62 -28.31 -3.24
CA TYR A 97 -3.41 -29.16 -3.24
C TYR A 97 -3.18 -29.93 -1.93
N THR A 98 -3.80 -29.54 -0.83
CA THR A 98 -3.58 -30.16 0.49
C THR A 98 -4.73 -31.06 0.95
N MET A 99 -5.69 -31.36 0.06
CA MET A 99 -6.92 -32.09 0.40
C MET A 99 -6.68 -33.49 0.99
N SER A 100 -5.59 -34.16 0.63
CA SER A 100 -5.28 -35.52 1.07
C SER A 100 -4.83 -35.63 2.54
N SER A 101 -4.41 -34.51 3.15
CA SER A 101 -3.93 -34.48 4.53
C SER A 101 -4.70 -33.44 5.35
N PRO A 102 -5.49 -33.86 6.36
CA PRO A 102 -6.23 -32.93 7.22
C PRO A 102 -5.34 -31.91 7.94
N VAL A 103 -4.11 -32.32 8.28
CA VAL A 103 -3.11 -31.46 8.92
C VAL A 103 -2.64 -30.38 7.96
N LEU A 104 -2.19 -30.76 6.75
CA LEU A 104 -1.72 -29.79 5.75
C LEU A 104 -2.82 -28.80 5.39
N ARG A 105 -4.04 -29.27 5.18
CA ARG A 105 -5.19 -28.41 4.88
C ARG A 105 -5.47 -27.38 5.97
N ARG A 106 -5.45 -27.81 7.25
CA ARG A 106 -5.67 -26.92 8.39
C ARG A 106 -4.53 -25.90 8.53
N THR A 107 -3.28 -26.35 8.37
CA THR A 107 -2.11 -25.49 8.39
C THR A 107 -2.18 -24.42 7.30
N SER A 108 -2.51 -24.78 6.06
CA SER A 108 -2.67 -23.82 4.96
C SER A 108 -3.73 -22.75 5.27
N ILE A 109 -4.86 -23.14 5.85
CA ILE A 109 -5.93 -22.20 6.23
C ILE A 109 -5.42 -21.21 7.30
N TYR A 110 -4.78 -21.70 8.36
CA TYR A 110 -4.29 -20.84 9.43
C TYR A 110 -3.14 -19.95 8.98
N LEU A 111 -2.22 -20.46 8.16
CA LEU A 111 -1.14 -19.64 7.59
C LEU A 111 -1.71 -18.50 6.75
N CYS A 112 -2.69 -18.75 5.87
CA CYS A 112 -3.31 -17.68 5.09
C CYS A 112 -4.03 -16.65 5.98
N LEU A 113 -4.75 -17.11 7.01
CA LEU A 113 -5.47 -16.22 7.91
C LEU A 113 -4.51 -15.35 8.75
N ILE A 114 -3.50 -15.97 9.37
CA ILE A 114 -2.53 -15.27 10.21
C ILE A 114 -1.72 -14.29 9.36
N ALA A 115 -1.20 -14.72 8.20
CA ALA A 115 -0.44 -13.84 7.32
C ALA A 115 -1.27 -12.66 6.82
N GLY A 116 -2.53 -12.89 6.43
CA GLY A 116 -3.46 -11.82 6.06
C GLY A 116 -3.70 -10.83 7.21
N VAL A 117 -3.97 -11.31 8.42
CA VAL A 117 -4.16 -10.46 9.61
C VAL A 117 -2.91 -9.66 9.93
N VAL A 118 -1.73 -10.29 9.92
CA VAL A 118 -0.46 -9.61 10.19
C VAL A 118 -0.23 -8.47 9.19
N LEU A 119 -0.41 -8.72 7.90
CA LEU A 119 -0.24 -7.68 6.88
C LEU A 119 -1.27 -6.54 7.01
N LEU A 120 -2.53 -6.86 7.33
CA LEU A 120 -3.54 -5.85 7.58
C LEU A 120 -3.19 -4.98 8.79
N VAL A 121 -2.75 -5.59 9.90
CA VAL A 121 -2.39 -4.86 11.12
C VAL A 121 -1.15 -3.99 10.88
N LEU A 122 -0.08 -4.55 10.31
CA LEU A 122 1.15 -3.80 10.04
C LEU A 122 0.91 -2.66 9.04
N GLY A 123 0.21 -2.94 7.93
CA GLY A 123 -0.08 -1.93 6.90
C GLY A 123 -1.01 -0.83 7.41
N THR A 124 -2.05 -1.19 8.18
CA THR A 124 -2.94 -0.20 8.80
C THR A 124 -2.19 0.61 9.85
N GLY A 125 -1.32 -0.03 10.65
CA GLY A 125 -0.47 0.65 11.63
C GLY A 125 0.46 1.68 10.97
N ALA A 126 1.11 1.30 9.86
CA ALA A 126 1.94 2.23 9.08
C ALA A 126 1.12 3.41 8.51
N LEU A 127 -0.06 3.12 7.94
CA LEU A 127 -0.96 4.16 7.43
C LEU A 127 -1.47 5.09 8.53
N LEU A 128 -1.72 4.60 9.74
CA LEU A 128 -2.17 5.39 10.88
C LEU A 128 -1.05 6.22 11.50
N GLY A 129 0.14 5.63 11.64
CA GLY A 129 1.33 6.27 12.19
C GLY A 129 1.83 7.44 11.35
N THR A 130 1.51 7.46 10.05
CA THR A 130 1.98 8.46 9.07
C THR A 130 3.50 8.63 9.07
N ILE A 131 3.99 9.61 8.33
CA ILE A 131 5.40 10.00 8.30
C ILE A 131 5.54 11.33 9.03
N ASP A 132 6.38 11.36 10.06
CA ASP A 132 6.72 12.55 10.81
C ASP A 132 7.85 13.35 10.15
N GLN A 133 8.09 14.56 10.65
CA GLN A 133 9.17 15.42 10.13
C GLN A 133 10.55 14.82 10.40
N THR A 134 10.72 14.11 11.53
CA THR A 134 11.98 13.47 11.88
C THR A 134 12.39 12.40 10.86
N ALA A 135 11.45 11.60 10.35
CA ALA A 135 11.71 10.65 9.27
C ALA A 135 12.15 11.33 7.96
N ILE A 136 11.58 12.50 7.64
CA ILE A 136 11.98 13.29 6.47
C ILE A 136 13.42 13.83 6.67
N GLU A 137 13.73 14.37 7.84
CA GLU A 137 15.06 14.87 8.19
C GLU A 137 16.11 13.76 8.13
N MET A 138 15.85 12.60 8.75
CA MET A 138 16.75 11.44 8.70
C MET A 138 16.99 10.96 7.26
N ALA A 139 15.95 10.94 6.42
CA ALA A 139 16.09 10.55 5.01
C ALA A 139 16.93 11.55 4.22
N ARG A 140 16.77 12.85 4.50
CA ARG A 140 17.56 13.92 3.87
C ARG A 140 19.03 13.84 4.28
N GLU A 141 19.32 13.66 5.57
CA GLU A 141 20.68 13.50 6.08
C GLU A 141 21.36 12.26 5.48
N ALA A 142 20.64 11.14 5.42
CA ALA A 142 21.13 9.92 4.79
C ALA A 142 21.47 10.16 3.30
N ALA A 143 20.60 10.84 2.55
CA ALA A 143 20.85 11.16 1.15
C ALA A 143 22.07 12.08 0.96
N ALA A 144 22.24 13.09 1.82
CA ALA A 144 23.40 13.98 1.79
C ALA A 144 24.71 13.25 2.08
N SER A 145 24.70 12.27 3.00
CA SER A 145 25.89 11.49 3.36
C SER A 145 26.42 10.59 2.24
N LEU A 146 25.55 10.19 1.30
CA LEU A 146 25.90 9.33 0.17
C LEU A 146 26.55 10.11 -0.99
N HIS A 147 26.33 11.42 -1.04
CA HIS A 147 26.84 12.32 -2.08
C HIS A 147 27.49 13.57 -1.44
N PRO A 148 28.66 13.41 -0.78
CA PRO A 148 29.35 14.49 -0.08
C PRO A 148 29.88 15.59 -1.00
#